data_AF-A0A7S4PSM9-F1
#
_entry.id   AF-A0A7S4PSM9-F1
#
_cell.length_a   1.000
_cell.length_b   1.000
_cell.length_c   1.000
_cell.angle_alpha   90.00
_cell.angle_beta   90.00
_cell.angle_gamma   90.00
#
_symmetry.space_group_name_H-M   'P 1'
#
loop_
_entity.id
_entity.type
_entity.pdbx_description
1 polymer ?
#
loop_
_entity_poly.entity_id
_entity_poly.type
_entity_poly.pdbx_seq_one_letter_code
_entity_poly.pdbx_strand_id
1 'polypeptide(L)'
;RGVAESAAAAVAAADVQEKPCTALLAAGGYSDFGDPESAGAFGDARALAVENRRRAREWAAGPTAVAAGVEIRRIDRGQWWAELARYQFLLSPWGDGIQSPKAIEALLVLTVPVVQRGPFPVFDELVRLGFPIAVVDDWAEVRAARFARWWRALSPRLHRFRQNCLNATGYWRLVALGDSSCR
;
A
#
# COMPACT_ATOMS: atom_id res chain seq x y z
N ARG A 1 10.88 23.24 1.52
CA ARG A 1 9.98 22.66 0.49
C ARG A 1 8.76 22.10 1.21
N GLY A 2 7.56 22.42 0.77
CA GLY A 2 6.32 21.86 1.30
C GLY A 2 6.15 20.37 0.97
N VAL A 3 5.19 19.72 1.61
CA VAL A 3 4.88 18.29 1.41
C VAL A 3 4.51 17.99 -0.05
N ALA A 4 3.77 18.89 -0.70
CA ALA A 4 3.37 18.72 -2.11
C ALA A 4 4.57 18.74 -3.08
N GLU A 5 5.54 19.63 -2.87
CA GLU A 5 6.76 19.72 -3.68
C GLU A 5 7.64 18.48 -3.48
N SER A 6 7.73 17.99 -2.23
CA SER A 6 8.42 16.74 -1.91
C SER A 6 7.78 15.54 -2.61
N ALA A 7 6.44 15.46 -2.60
CA ALA A 7 5.68 14.43 -3.30
C ALA A 7 5.93 14.46 -4.81
N ALA A 8 5.78 15.64 -5.44
CA ALA A 8 5.98 15.79 -6.88
C ALA A 8 7.40 15.39 -7.31
N ALA A 9 8.43 15.81 -6.56
CA ALA A 9 9.81 15.43 -6.82
C ALA A 9 10.04 13.92 -6.68
N ALA A 10 9.52 13.30 -5.63
CA ALA A 10 9.65 11.86 -5.42
C ALA A 10 8.94 11.04 -6.51
N VAL A 11 7.73 11.44 -6.91
CA VAL A 11 6.99 10.78 -7.99
C VAL A 11 7.75 10.87 -9.31
N ALA A 12 8.31 12.04 -9.63
CA ALA A 12 9.09 12.24 -10.84
C ALA A 12 10.39 11.41 -10.83
N ALA A 13 11.06 11.29 -9.69
CA ALA A 13 12.31 10.56 -9.54
C ALA A 13 12.15 9.05 -9.34
N ALA A 14 10.94 8.55 -9.04
CA ALA A 14 10.76 7.13 -8.73
C ALA A 14 11.03 6.24 -9.95
N ASP A 15 11.84 5.20 -9.75
CA ASP A 15 12.21 4.18 -10.73
C ASP A 15 12.03 2.78 -10.12
N VAL A 16 11.49 1.84 -10.90
CA VAL A 16 11.38 0.43 -10.50
C VAL A 16 12.73 -0.28 -10.39
N GLN A 17 13.77 0.17 -11.09
CA GLN A 17 15.11 -0.43 -11.03
C GLN A 17 15.89 0.03 -9.80
N GLU A 18 15.53 1.17 -9.22
CA GLU A 18 16.26 1.82 -8.11
C GLU A 18 15.54 1.66 -6.77
N LYS A 19 15.18 0.41 -6.42
CA LYS A 19 14.50 0.07 -5.16
C LYS A 19 15.43 -0.68 -4.21
N PRO A 20 16.27 0.01 -3.41
CA PRO A 20 17.26 -0.63 -2.54
C PRO A 20 16.66 -1.40 -1.36
N CYS A 21 15.42 -1.09 -0.98
CA CYS A 21 14.75 -1.71 0.16
C CYS A 21 13.65 -2.67 -0.31
N THR A 22 13.45 -3.77 0.42
CA THR A 22 12.44 -4.77 0.06
C THR A 22 11.04 -4.29 0.43
N ALA A 23 10.73 -4.20 1.73
CA ALA A 23 9.37 -3.94 2.17
C ALA A 23 9.32 -3.04 3.42
N LEU A 24 8.38 -2.10 3.43
CA LEU A 24 8.13 -1.22 4.54
C LEU A 24 6.77 -1.54 5.17
N LEU A 25 6.69 -1.66 6.48
CA LEU A 25 5.46 -1.41 7.23
C LEU A 25 5.54 -0.01 7.86
N ALA A 26 4.85 0.94 7.23
CA ALA A 26 4.80 2.31 7.70
C ALA A 26 3.71 2.45 8.77
N ALA A 27 4.08 2.12 10.01
CA ALA A 27 3.19 2.15 11.17
C ALA A 27 2.92 3.57 11.72
N GLY A 28 3.07 4.62 10.89
CA GLY A 28 2.91 6.02 11.31
C GLY A 28 1.57 6.27 12.01
N GLY A 29 1.60 7.07 13.08
CA GLY A 29 0.48 7.34 14.00
C GLY A 29 -0.65 8.20 13.42
N TYR A 30 -0.88 8.16 12.10
CA TYR A 30 -2.00 8.87 11.48
C TYR A 30 -3.38 8.34 11.92
N SER A 31 -3.41 7.28 12.73
CA SER A 31 -4.61 6.76 13.37
C SER A 31 -4.30 6.03 14.68
N ASP A 32 -3.59 6.69 15.60
CA ASP A 32 -3.87 6.50 17.04
C ASP A 32 -5.15 7.31 17.40
N PHE A 33 -6.09 7.42 16.45
CA PHE A 33 -7.38 8.03 16.66
C PHE A 33 -8.21 7.06 17.48
N GLY A 34 -8.17 7.28 18.78
CA GLY A 34 -9.27 7.01 19.69
C GLY A 34 -9.33 5.58 20.20
N ASP A 35 -9.58 5.52 21.50
CA ASP A 35 -10.19 4.41 22.22
C ASP A 35 -11.16 3.60 21.32
N PRO A 36 -11.08 2.25 21.33
CA PRO A 36 -12.09 1.36 20.74
C PRO A 36 -13.55 1.78 21.01
N GLU A 37 -13.81 2.48 22.11
CA GLU A 37 -15.14 2.99 22.47
C GLU A 37 -15.68 4.10 21.55
N SER A 38 -14.86 4.71 20.70
CA SER A 38 -15.25 5.81 19.80
C SER A 38 -15.90 5.36 18.47
N ALA A 39 -16.45 4.15 18.41
CA ALA A 39 -16.97 3.45 17.22
C ALA A 39 -18.27 4.02 16.59
N GLY A 40 -18.70 5.23 16.96
CA GLY A 40 -20.06 5.73 16.71
C GLY A 40 -20.47 6.00 15.25
N ALA A 41 -19.54 6.00 14.28
CA ALA A 41 -19.87 6.33 12.88
C ALA A 41 -19.48 5.26 11.84
N PHE A 42 -18.56 4.34 12.17
CA PHE A 42 -18.06 3.30 11.25
C PHE A 42 -18.28 1.87 11.75
N GLY A 43 -18.79 1.70 12.99
CA GLY A 43 -19.12 0.40 13.58
C GLY A 43 -18.00 -0.63 13.46
N ASP A 44 -18.39 -1.87 13.11
CA ASP A 44 -17.52 -3.04 13.02
C ASP A 44 -16.33 -2.88 12.07
N ALA A 45 -16.46 -2.08 11.00
CA ALA A 45 -15.37 -1.90 10.03
C ALA A 45 -14.13 -1.25 10.65
N ARG A 46 -14.32 -0.30 11.57
CA ARG A 46 -13.20 0.35 12.28
C ARG A 46 -12.54 -0.61 13.26
N ALA A 47 -13.31 -1.40 14.00
CA ALA A 47 -12.77 -2.44 14.89
C ALA A 47 -11.95 -3.47 14.11
N LEU A 48 -12.45 -3.92 12.96
CA LEU A 48 -11.72 -4.83 12.07
C LEU A 48 -10.41 -4.19 11.53
N ALA A 49 -10.41 -2.90 11.21
CA ALA A 49 -9.22 -2.20 10.77
C ALA A 49 -8.17 -2.05 11.88
N VAL A 50 -8.59 -1.77 13.11
CA VAL A 50 -7.70 -1.74 14.28
C VAL A 50 -7.06 -3.10 14.50
N GLU A 51 -7.85 -4.16 14.47
CA GLU A 51 -7.37 -5.54 14.61
C GLU A 51 -6.41 -5.92 13.46
N ASN A 52 -6.75 -5.56 12.22
CA ASN A 52 -5.89 -5.76 11.05
C ASN A 52 -4.49 -5.12 11.23
N ARG A 53 -4.44 -3.88 11.74
CA ARG A 53 -3.18 -3.17 12.01
C ARG A 53 -2.40 -3.79 13.16
N ARG A 54 -3.10 -4.20 14.23
CA ARG A 54 -2.48 -4.89 15.37
C ARG A 54 -1.79 -6.17 14.89
N ARG A 55 -2.50 -7.01 14.15
CA ARG A 55 -1.95 -8.24 13.55
C ARG A 55 -0.79 -7.98 12.59
N ALA A 56 -0.88 -6.94 11.76
CA ALA A 56 0.21 -6.55 10.85
C ALA A 56 1.47 -6.15 11.63
N ARG A 57 1.33 -5.35 12.69
CA ARG A 57 2.44 -4.91 13.55
C ARG A 57 3.07 -6.09 14.29
N GLU A 58 2.25 -6.96 14.89
CA GLU A 58 2.71 -8.15 15.60
C GLU A 58 3.47 -9.11 14.68
N TRP A 59 2.92 -9.39 13.51
CA TRP A 59 3.58 -10.21 12.52
C TRP A 59 4.89 -9.59 12.03
N ALA A 60 4.89 -8.28 11.75
CA ALA A 60 6.06 -7.58 11.23
C ALA A 60 7.22 -7.50 12.24
N ALA A 61 6.92 -7.59 13.55
CA ALA A 61 7.92 -7.67 14.61
C ALA A 61 8.51 -9.10 14.76
N GLY A 62 7.93 -10.09 14.09
CA GLY A 62 8.36 -11.49 14.16
C GLY A 62 9.55 -11.83 13.24
N PRO A 63 10.24 -12.95 13.51
CA PRO A 63 11.43 -13.36 12.77
C PRO A 63 11.16 -13.63 11.27
N THR A 64 9.95 -14.10 10.94
CA THR A 64 9.55 -14.35 9.55
C THR A 64 9.53 -13.07 8.72
N ALA A 65 9.08 -11.95 9.29
CA ALA A 65 9.03 -10.67 8.60
C ALA A 65 10.43 -10.08 8.40
N VAL A 66 11.28 -10.16 9.43
CA VAL A 66 12.70 -9.77 9.36
C VAL A 66 13.43 -10.56 8.28
N ALA A 67 13.26 -11.89 8.26
CA ALA A 67 13.85 -12.75 7.23
C ALA A 67 13.31 -12.46 5.82
N ALA A 68 12.10 -11.88 5.71
CA ALA A 68 11.52 -11.43 4.44
C ALA A 68 11.99 -10.02 4.02
N GLY A 69 12.82 -9.34 4.83
CA GLY A 69 13.29 -7.97 4.54
C GLY A 69 12.25 -6.89 4.82
N VAL A 70 11.30 -7.14 5.73
CA VAL A 70 10.33 -6.13 6.17
C VAL A 70 10.94 -5.26 7.25
N GLU A 71 10.89 -3.95 7.03
CA GLU A 71 11.27 -2.93 8.02
C GLU A 71 10.02 -2.28 8.61
N ILE A 72 10.02 -2.05 9.93
CA ILE A 72 9.03 -1.20 10.60
C ILE A 72 9.69 0.13 10.92
N ARG A 73 9.18 1.23 10.34
CA ARG A 73 9.76 2.55 10.56
C ARG A 73 8.68 3.62 10.77
N ARG A 74 9.00 4.57 11.65
CA ARG A 74 8.31 5.87 11.73
C ARG A 74 9.05 6.81 10.77
N ILE A 75 8.31 7.41 9.85
CA ILE A 75 8.84 8.32 8.84
C ILE A 75 8.13 9.66 8.99
N ASP A 76 8.90 10.74 8.99
CA ASP A 76 8.35 12.10 9.08
C ASP A 76 7.60 12.48 7.81
N ARG A 77 6.54 13.27 7.96
CA ARG A 77 5.63 13.62 6.85
C ARG A 77 6.36 14.27 5.67
N GLY A 78 7.37 15.10 5.94
CA GLY A 78 8.16 15.77 4.89
C GLY A 78 9.06 14.81 4.09
N GLN A 79 9.40 13.66 4.66
CA GLN A 79 10.29 12.65 4.09
C GLN A 79 9.53 11.46 3.50
N TRP A 80 8.25 11.31 3.83
CA TRP A 80 7.42 10.16 3.49
C TRP A 80 7.58 9.68 2.05
N TRP A 81 7.41 10.59 1.09
CA TRP A 81 7.44 10.26 -0.33
C TRP A 81 8.81 9.80 -0.82
N ALA A 82 9.88 10.50 -0.41
CA ALA A 82 11.25 10.15 -0.76
C ALA A 82 11.66 8.80 -0.15
N GLU A 83 11.27 8.53 1.09
CA GLU A 83 11.55 7.26 1.74
C GLU A 83 10.74 6.11 1.14
N LEU A 84 9.43 6.30 0.92
CA LEU A 84 8.55 5.28 0.33
C LEU A 84 9.02 4.85 -1.07
N ALA A 85 9.56 5.79 -1.85
CA ALA A 85 10.09 5.53 -3.18
C ALA A 85 11.28 4.57 -3.20
N ARG A 86 11.92 4.28 -2.06
CA ARG A 86 13.07 3.37 -1.97
C ARG A 86 12.67 1.90 -1.85
N TYR A 87 11.41 1.61 -1.58
CA TYR A 87 10.93 0.24 -1.31
C TYR A 87 10.28 -0.38 -2.53
N GLN A 88 10.46 -1.70 -2.69
CA GLN A 88 9.69 -2.48 -3.65
C GLN A 88 8.24 -2.65 -3.19
N PHE A 89 8.02 -2.83 -1.88
CA PHE A 89 6.72 -3.09 -1.29
C PHE A 89 6.39 -2.17 -0.11
N LEU A 90 5.09 -1.87 0.02
CA LEU A 90 4.52 -1.28 1.22
C LEU A 90 3.47 -2.22 1.79
N LEU A 91 3.68 -2.69 3.01
CA LEU A 91 2.62 -3.35 3.78
C LEU A 91 1.63 -2.27 4.21
N SER A 92 0.44 -2.33 3.63
CA SER A 92 -0.61 -1.35 3.77
C SER A 92 -1.80 -2.00 4.48
N PRO A 93 -1.76 -2.18 5.82
CA PRO A 93 -2.93 -2.58 6.56
C PRO A 93 -4.06 -1.55 6.39
N TRP A 94 -5.25 -1.92 6.81
CA TRP A 94 -6.47 -1.16 6.53
C TRP A 94 -6.42 0.27 7.07
N GLY A 95 -6.98 1.19 6.28
CA GLY A 95 -7.19 2.59 6.68
C GLY A 95 -8.33 2.72 7.69
N ASP A 96 -8.79 3.93 7.99
CA ASP A 96 -9.87 4.19 8.96
C ASP A 96 -11.23 3.79 8.36
N GLY A 97 -11.36 2.51 8.06
CA GLY A 97 -12.28 1.94 7.08
C GLY A 97 -11.59 0.75 6.41
N ILE A 98 -11.63 0.67 5.07
CA ILE A 98 -11.06 -0.47 4.33
C ILE A 98 -9.77 -0.07 3.61
N GLN A 99 -9.84 0.95 2.75
CA GLN A 99 -8.71 1.41 1.96
C GLN A 99 -7.87 2.45 2.71
N SER A 100 -6.58 2.51 2.40
CA SER A 100 -5.64 3.49 2.93
C SER A 100 -5.10 4.35 1.79
N PRO A 101 -4.99 5.69 1.93
CA PRO A 101 -4.37 6.53 0.92
C PRO A 101 -2.94 6.09 0.61
N LYS A 102 -2.25 5.46 1.58
CA LYS A 102 -0.89 4.94 1.42
C LYS A 102 -0.75 3.93 0.27
N ALA A 103 -1.81 3.18 -0.07
CA ALA A 103 -1.78 2.27 -1.20
C ALA A 103 -1.62 3.04 -2.53
N ILE A 104 -2.34 4.15 -2.70
CA ILE A 104 -2.22 5.01 -3.87
C ILE A 104 -0.89 5.76 -3.87
N GLU A 105 -0.47 6.28 -2.71
CA GLU A 105 0.83 6.95 -2.55
C GLU A 105 1.99 6.02 -2.96
N ALA A 106 1.96 4.76 -2.53
CA ALA A 106 2.94 3.76 -2.93
C ALA A 106 2.96 3.54 -4.45
N LEU A 107 1.80 3.40 -5.08
CA LEU A 107 1.72 3.22 -6.53
C LEU A 107 2.24 4.43 -7.32
N LEU A 108 2.02 5.65 -6.82
CA LEU A 108 2.54 6.88 -7.43
C LEU A 108 4.07 6.91 -7.44
N VAL A 109 4.73 6.32 -6.43
CA VAL A 109 6.19 6.16 -6.38
C VAL A 109 6.65 4.76 -6.78
N LEU A 110 5.84 4.01 -7.52
CA LEU A 110 6.20 2.70 -8.09
C LEU A 110 6.61 1.67 -7.02
N THR A 111 5.91 1.70 -5.90
CA THR A 111 6.02 0.74 -4.79
C THR A 111 4.73 -0.10 -4.78
N VAL A 112 4.85 -1.42 -4.70
CA VAL A 112 3.69 -2.34 -4.72
C VAL A 112 3.03 -2.40 -3.34
N PRO A 113 1.75 -2.02 -3.20
CA PRO A 113 1.02 -2.23 -1.95
C PRO A 113 0.75 -3.72 -1.71
N VAL A 114 0.99 -4.17 -0.48
CA VAL A 114 0.55 -5.47 0.04
C VAL A 114 -0.57 -5.22 1.03
N VAL A 115 -1.76 -5.72 0.73
CA VAL A 115 -2.97 -5.53 1.53
C VAL A 115 -3.51 -6.88 1.99
N GLN A 116 -4.10 -6.92 3.19
CA GLN A 116 -4.78 -8.11 3.66
C GLN A 116 -6.24 -8.09 3.19
N ARG A 117 -6.73 -9.21 2.67
CA ARG A 117 -8.15 -9.46 2.42
C ARG A 117 -8.91 -9.46 3.75
N GLY A 118 -10.18 -9.15 3.69
CA GLY A 118 -11.10 -9.38 4.80
C GLY A 118 -12.51 -9.49 4.26
N PRO A 119 -13.56 -9.23 5.06
CA PRO A 119 -14.95 -9.40 4.64
C PRO A 119 -15.40 -8.57 3.42
N PHE A 120 -14.59 -7.64 2.94
CA PHE A 120 -14.95 -6.74 1.84
C PHE A 120 -14.28 -7.16 0.52
N PRO A 121 -15.01 -7.17 -0.61
CA PRO A 121 -14.48 -7.61 -1.90
C PRO A 121 -13.53 -6.61 -2.55
N VAL A 122 -13.32 -5.44 -1.94
CA VAL A 122 -12.69 -4.28 -2.58
C VAL A 122 -11.28 -4.55 -3.12
N PHE A 123 -10.45 -5.33 -2.43
CA PHE A 123 -9.09 -5.60 -2.91
C PHE A 123 -9.09 -6.56 -4.10
N ASP A 124 -10.01 -7.52 -4.12
CA ASP A 124 -10.20 -8.40 -5.28
C ASP A 124 -10.77 -7.62 -6.48
N GLU A 125 -11.65 -6.65 -6.23
CA GLU A 125 -12.14 -5.72 -7.25
C GLU A 125 -11.02 -4.86 -7.83
N LEU A 126 -10.15 -4.30 -6.98
CA LEU A 126 -8.99 -3.53 -7.45
C LEU A 126 -8.06 -4.38 -8.32
N VAL A 127 -7.79 -5.63 -7.94
CA VAL A 127 -7.02 -6.57 -8.77
C VAL A 127 -7.72 -6.82 -10.11
N ARG A 128 -9.05 -7.03 -10.12
CA ARG A 128 -9.85 -7.19 -11.36
C ARG A 128 -9.80 -5.94 -12.25
N LEU A 129 -9.74 -4.75 -11.67
CA LEU A 129 -9.57 -3.47 -12.36
C LEU A 129 -8.13 -3.22 -12.83
N GLY A 130 -7.20 -4.12 -12.52
CA GLY A 130 -5.82 -4.07 -13.00
C GLY A 130 -4.85 -3.39 -12.05
N PHE A 131 -5.25 -3.01 -10.83
CA PHE A 131 -4.34 -2.41 -9.86
C PHE A 131 -3.17 -3.35 -9.55
N PRO A 132 -1.91 -2.89 -9.61
CA PRO A 132 -0.76 -3.70 -9.30
C PRO A 132 -0.55 -3.75 -7.77
N ILE A 133 -1.44 -4.46 -7.09
CA ILE A 133 -1.40 -4.73 -5.65
C ILE A 133 -1.24 -6.23 -5.40
N ALA A 134 -0.60 -6.58 -4.28
CA ALA A 134 -0.58 -7.94 -3.76
C ALA A 134 -1.62 -8.08 -2.65
N VAL A 135 -2.49 -9.08 -2.76
CA VAL A 135 -3.52 -9.38 -1.75
C VAL A 135 -3.15 -10.68 -1.04
N VAL A 136 -3.19 -10.66 0.28
CA VAL A 136 -2.98 -11.85 1.14
C VAL A 136 -4.20 -12.10 2.01
N ASP A 137 -4.52 -13.36 2.32
CA ASP A 137 -5.52 -13.70 3.32
C ASP A 137 -4.96 -13.50 4.73
N ASP A 138 -3.66 -13.76 4.91
CA ASP A 138 -2.97 -13.61 6.18
C ASP A 138 -1.57 -13.01 6.03
N TRP A 139 -1.15 -12.17 6.99
CA TRP A 139 0.20 -11.59 6.99
C TRP A 139 1.30 -12.66 7.02
N ALA A 140 1.04 -13.84 7.59
CA ALA A 140 1.96 -14.98 7.56
C ALA A 140 2.30 -15.48 6.15
N GLU A 141 1.52 -15.12 5.12
CA GLU A 141 1.85 -15.42 3.73
C GLU A 141 3.02 -14.61 3.20
N VAL A 142 3.26 -13.42 3.76
CA VAL A 142 4.34 -12.53 3.35
C VAL A 142 5.69 -13.18 3.70
N ARG A 143 6.45 -13.55 2.67
CA ARG A 143 7.74 -14.23 2.77
C ARG A 143 8.64 -13.77 1.62
N ALA A 144 9.96 -13.89 1.78
CA ALA A 144 10.94 -13.51 0.76
C ALA A 144 10.61 -14.07 -0.65
N ALA A 145 10.27 -15.36 -0.74
CA ALA A 145 9.90 -16.00 -2.00
C ALA A 145 8.63 -15.39 -2.65
N ARG A 146 7.67 -14.93 -1.83
CA ARG A 146 6.46 -14.26 -2.34
C ARG A 146 6.78 -12.85 -2.85
N PHE A 147 7.63 -12.09 -2.15
CA PHE A 147 8.07 -10.79 -2.64
C PHE A 147 8.75 -10.89 -4.00
N ALA A 148 9.70 -11.81 -4.17
CA ALA A 148 10.36 -12.02 -5.47
C ALA A 148 9.34 -12.35 -6.58
N ARG A 149 8.36 -13.22 -6.29
CA ARG A 149 7.29 -13.58 -7.24
C ARG A 149 6.40 -12.39 -7.58
N TRP A 150 5.93 -11.65 -6.58
CA TRP A 150 5.07 -10.49 -6.77
C TRP A 150 5.80 -9.37 -7.51
N TRP A 151 7.07 -9.12 -7.19
CA TRP A 151 7.85 -8.07 -7.82
C TRP A 151 7.97 -8.33 -9.31
N ARG A 152 8.39 -9.55 -9.68
CA ARG A 152 8.47 -9.98 -11.09
C ARG A 152 7.15 -9.86 -11.84
N ALA A 153 6.02 -10.12 -11.18
CA ALA A 153 4.70 -10.08 -11.80
C ALA A 153 4.11 -8.66 -11.90
N LEU A 154 4.35 -7.80 -10.92
CA LEU A 154 3.66 -6.53 -10.76
C LEU A 154 4.51 -5.33 -11.18
N SER A 155 5.83 -5.37 -10.95
CA SER A 155 6.70 -4.22 -11.23
C SER A 155 6.71 -3.76 -12.70
N PRO A 156 6.63 -4.64 -13.71
CA PRO A 156 6.62 -4.21 -15.12
C PRO A 156 5.40 -3.34 -15.47
N ARG A 157 4.33 -3.40 -14.67
CA ARG A 157 3.07 -2.70 -14.92
C ARG A 157 2.98 -1.36 -14.20
N LEU A 158 3.86 -1.09 -13.22
CA LEU A 158 3.75 0.09 -12.34
C LEU A 158 3.84 1.42 -13.10
N HIS A 159 4.81 1.58 -14.00
CA HIS A 159 4.96 2.81 -14.78
C HIS A 159 3.72 3.10 -15.64
N ARG A 160 3.27 2.10 -16.40
CA ARG A 160 2.10 2.22 -17.27
C ARG A 160 0.84 2.50 -16.45
N PHE A 161 0.66 1.83 -15.31
CA PHE A 161 -0.47 2.05 -14.42
C PHE A 161 -0.46 3.48 -13.86
N ARG A 162 0.68 3.97 -13.38
CA ARG A 162 0.81 5.36 -12.90
C ARG A 162 0.44 6.37 -13.99
N GLN A 163 1.01 6.21 -15.18
CA GLN A 163 0.80 7.15 -16.29
C GLN A 163 -0.63 7.16 -16.81
N ASN A 164 -1.28 5.99 -16.89
CA ASN A 164 -2.57 5.87 -17.55
C ASN A 164 -3.76 5.92 -16.58
N CYS A 165 -3.56 5.50 -15.33
CA CYS A 165 -4.66 5.21 -14.39
C CYS A 165 -4.65 6.13 -13.17
N LEU A 166 -3.47 6.56 -12.71
CA LEU A 166 -3.32 7.46 -11.55
C LEU A 166 -3.31 8.93 -11.94
N ASN A 167 -4.27 9.30 -12.78
CA ASN A 167 -4.57 10.68 -13.16
C ASN A 167 -6.10 10.84 -13.28
N ALA A 168 -6.59 12.07 -13.37
CA ALA A 168 -8.03 12.34 -13.42
C ALA A 168 -8.73 11.62 -14.60
N THR A 169 -8.11 11.60 -15.79
CA THR A 169 -8.65 10.93 -16.97
C THR A 169 -8.73 9.41 -16.77
N GLY A 170 -7.67 8.80 -16.24
CA GLY A 170 -7.60 7.38 -15.93
C GLY A 170 -8.64 6.95 -14.90
N TYR A 171 -8.78 7.75 -13.83
CA TYR A 171 -9.80 7.52 -12.81
C TYR A 171 -11.21 7.50 -13.41
N TRP A 172 -11.55 8.49 -14.24
CA TRP A 172 -12.88 8.53 -14.87
C TRP A 172 -13.10 7.38 -15.85
N ARG A 173 -12.06 6.93 -16.59
CA ARG A 173 -12.17 5.75 -17.46
C ARG A 173 -12.45 4.47 -16.66
N LEU A 174 -11.77 4.30 -15.53
CA LEU A 174 -11.98 3.16 -14.63
C LEU A 174 -13.40 3.14 -14.06
N VAL A 175 -13.85 4.27 -13.50
CA VAL A 175 -15.11 4.34 -12.77
C VAL A 175 -16.33 4.45 -13.70
N ALA A 176 -16.24 5.23 -14.78
CA ALA A 176 -17.40 5.51 -15.63
C ALA A 176 -17.55 4.54 -16.81
N LEU A 177 -16.45 3.96 -17.32
CA LEU A 177 -16.46 3.16 -18.54
C LEU A 177 -16.11 1.69 -18.32
N GLY A 178 -15.70 1.30 -17.10
CA GLY A 178 -15.21 -0.05 -16.82
C GLY A 178 -13.99 -0.43 -17.67
N ASP A 179 -13.24 0.57 -18.16
CA ASP A 179 -12.13 0.36 -19.08
C ASP A 179 -11.01 -0.44 -18.40
N SER A 180 -10.61 -1.51 -19.08
CA SER A 180 -9.53 -2.40 -18.62
C SER A 180 -8.15 -2.00 -19.13
N SER A 181 -7.99 -0.82 -19.73
CA SER A 181 -6.71 -0.28 -20.21
C SER A 181 -5.63 -0.15 -19.11
N CYS A 182 -6.03 -0.27 -17.84
CA CYS A 182 -5.19 -0.38 -16.66
C CYS A 182 -4.64 -1.81 -16.39
N ARG A 183 -5.03 -2.80 -17.19
CA ARG A 183 -4.51 -4.18 -17.13
C ARG A 183 -3.15 -4.28 -17.84
#